data_AF-A0A5J5ECV1-F1
#
_entry.id   AF-A0A5J5ECV1-F1
#
_cell.length_a   1.000
_cell.length_b   1.000
_cell.length_c   1.000
_cell.angle_alpha   90.00
_cell.angle_beta   90.00
_cell.angle_gamma   90.00
#
_symmetry.space_group_name_H-M   'P 1'
#
loop_
_entity.id
_entity.type
_entity.pdbx_description
1 polymer ?
#
loop_
_entity_poly.entity_id
_entity_poly.type
_entity_poly.pdbx_seq_one_letter_code
_entity_poly.pdbx_strand_id
1 'polypeptide(L)'
;MKFLEAYLPSKRQDLRTRVGRFLGSGGLGKSVTLLVNAANVEHARKSTRIKDMIGNELLELFATMLTREVKDASNNAGARLAPQSMTPEVASQFAFEKFIHHFEETAPLLVRLIERLCGATATNAQNDDVNVESEIDEGGELFFTDEEEEEGIDEELSHDMNSEEADRNTEDEGIQNLSSVDKKKIRQRRTRNKRIIVTAILSMILFAHSQWNNALQTIMGYWFRRCNVPKRVVAVLNQLGLCISYNSIETALQANSIADQKVLREKVIGGQPFGWVWDNLVLKEGKAEETEMNQKNLHLKTSAYVHMLHLPKPQESSREAIVYENIIKRSAASPGIGLPRSLIFREDAH
;
A
#
# COMPACT_ATOMS: atom_id res chain seq x y z
N MET A 1 29.40 16.75 1.93
CA MET A 1 29.52 15.33 2.33
C MET A 1 28.83 15.00 3.66
N LYS A 2 28.98 15.80 4.73
CA LYS A 2 28.38 15.51 6.05
C LYS A 2 26.84 15.50 6.10
N PHE A 3 26.16 16.13 5.14
CA PHE A 3 24.70 16.26 5.13
C PHE A 3 23.95 14.93 5.01
N LEU A 4 24.31 14.08 4.03
CA LEU A 4 23.64 12.78 3.85
C LEU A 4 24.05 11.74 4.90
N GLU A 5 25.28 11.80 5.41
CA GLU A 5 25.71 10.98 6.56
C GLU A 5 24.98 11.35 7.86
N ALA A 6 24.61 12.64 8.04
CA ALA A 6 23.89 13.11 9.22
C ALA A 6 22.37 12.83 9.16
N TYR A 7 21.77 12.88 7.97
CA TYR A 7 20.30 12.81 7.81
C TYR A 7 19.77 11.45 7.30
N LEU A 8 20.64 10.53 6.86
CA LEU A 8 20.29 9.13 6.58
C LEU A 8 21.18 8.17 7.38
N PRO A 9 21.06 8.11 8.72
CA PRO A 9 21.81 7.17 9.54
C PRO A 9 21.27 5.74 9.35
N SER A 10 21.55 5.13 8.19
CA SER A 10 21.28 3.72 7.96
C SER A 10 22.38 2.89 8.62
N LYS A 11 21.98 1.96 9.50
CA LYS A 11 22.90 0.97 10.10
C LYS A 11 23.35 -0.11 9.11
N ARG A 12 22.78 -0.15 7.90
CA ARG A 12 23.11 -1.15 6.87
C ARG A 12 24.28 -0.67 6.00
N GLN A 13 25.36 -1.45 6.01
CA GLN A 13 26.62 -1.17 5.33
C GLN A 13 26.44 -1.06 3.81
N ASP A 14 25.61 -1.89 3.21
CA ASP A 14 25.37 -1.97 1.76
C ASP A 14 24.70 -0.70 1.21
N LEU A 15 23.72 -0.15 1.96
CA LEU A 15 23.09 1.14 1.66
C LEU A 15 24.09 2.29 1.77
N ARG A 16 24.95 2.29 2.81
CA ARG A 16 26.06 3.24 2.93
C ARG A 16 27.02 3.15 1.76
N THR A 17 27.32 1.95 1.28
CA THR A 17 28.26 1.73 0.17
C THR A 17 27.67 2.22 -1.16
N ARG A 18 26.38 1.97 -1.42
CA ARG A 18 25.70 2.46 -2.63
C ARG A 18 25.51 3.98 -2.65
N VAL A 19 25.09 4.56 -1.53
CA VAL A 19 25.01 6.03 -1.36
C VAL A 19 26.42 6.63 -1.46
N GLY A 20 27.42 5.97 -0.88
CA GLY A 20 28.82 6.35 -0.98
C GLY A 20 29.34 6.34 -2.42
N ARG A 21 29.04 5.30 -3.21
CA ARG A 21 29.40 5.24 -4.64
C ARG A 21 28.69 6.33 -5.45
N PHE A 22 27.39 6.54 -5.24
CA PHE A 22 26.63 7.60 -5.91
C PHE A 22 27.20 9.01 -5.61
N LEU A 23 27.61 9.26 -4.36
CA LEU A 23 28.24 10.51 -3.97
C LEU A 23 29.68 10.62 -4.46
N GLY A 24 30.44 9.53 -4.42
CA GLY A 24 31.83 9.43 -4.87
C GLY A 24 31.99 9.58 -6.39
N SER A 25 31.00 9.13 -7.16
CA SER A 25 30.94 9.35 -8.62
C SER A 25 30.50 10.77 -9.01
N GLY A 26 30.39 11.66 -8.04
CA GLY A 26 29.88 13.02 -8.23
C GLY A 26 28.41 13.05 -8.67
N GLY A 27 27.58 12.07 -8.30
CA GLY A 27 26.20 11.94 -8.79
C GLY A 27 25.36 13.20 -8.57
N LEU A 28 25.47 13.84 -7.41
CA LEU A 28 24.85 15.15 -7.16
C LEU A 28 25.48 16.28 -7.97
N GLY A 29 26.81 16.28 -8.12
CA GLY A 29 27.52 17.23 -8.96
C GLY A 29 27.10 17.14 -10.43
N LYS A 30 26.91 15.92 -10.96
CA LYS A 30 26.40 15.65 -12.32
C LYS A 30 24.94 16.10 -12.46
N SER A 31 24.09 15.86 -11.47
CA SER A 31 22.70 16.34 -11.45
C SER A 31 22.60 17.87 -11.39
N VAL A 32 23.45 18.53 -10.59
CA VAL A 32 23.56 19.99 -10.55
C VAL A 32 24.17 20.53 -11.85
N THR A 33 25.16 19.86 -12.43
CA THR A 33 25.74 20.24 -13.73
C THR A 33 24.70 20.13 -14.83
N LEU A 34 23.83 19.12 -14.81
CA LEU A 34 22.68 19.00 -15.72
C LEU A 34 21.68 20.15 -15.52
N LEU A 35 21.39 20.53 -14.27
CA LEU A 35 20.51 21.68 -13.96
C LEU A 35 21.12 23.02 -14.38
N VAL A 36 22.43 23.21 -14.17
CA VAL A 36 23.18 24.43 -14.55
C VAL A 36 23.36 24.52 -16.07
N ASN A 37 23.59 23.39 -16.73
CA ASN A 37 23.63 23.31 -18.19
C ASN A 37 22.24 23.59 -18.80
N ALA A 38 21.15 23.14 -18.15
CA ALA A 38 19.79 23.48 -18.53
C ALA A 38 19.45 24.97 -18.30
N ALA A 39 20.19 25.67 -17.43
CA ALA A 39 19.98 27.08 -17.10
C ALA A 39 20.76 28.07 -18.00
N ASN A 40 21.44 27.61 -19.08
CA ASN A 40 22.12 28.45 -20.07
C ASN A 40 23.07 29.53 -19.51
N VAL A 41 23.83 29.23 -18.44
CA VAL A 41 24.80 30.19 -17.88
C VAL A 41 26.17 30.02 -18.55
N GLU A 42 26.33 30.58 -19.77
CA GLU A 42 27.59 30.49 -20.54
C GLU A 42 28.78 31.21 -19.88
N HIS A 43 28.54 32.22 -19.05
CA HIS A 43 29.61 33.05 -18.47
C HIS A 43 30.36 32.42 -17.28
N ALA A 44 29.90 31.30 -16.72
CA ALA A 44 30.50 30.72 -15.51
C ALA A 44 31.73 29.83 -15.80
N ARG A 45 32.15 29.62 -17.05
CA ARG A 45 33.15 28.59 -17.43
C ARG A 45 34.56 28.74 -16.82
N LYS A 46 34.95 29.89 -16.26
CA LYS A 46 36.35 30.14 -15.84
C LYS A 46 36.68 29.95 -14.35
N SER A 47 35.71 29.71 -13.46
CA SER A 47 36.00 29.51 -12.03
C SER A 47 35.30 28.27 -11.48
N THR A 48 36.00 27.14 -11.49
CA THR A 48 35.56 25.86 -10.88
C THR A 48 35.19 26.07 -9.40
N ARG A 49 36.00 26.83 -8.65
CA ARG A 49 35.76 27.10 -7.24
C ARG A 49 34.47 27.89 -6.98
N ILE A 50 34.15 28.89 -7.81
CA ILE A 50 32.90 29.65 -7.66
C ILE A 50 31.70 28.78 -8.04
N LYS A 51 31.81 27.94 -9.08
CA LYS A 51 30.77 26.96 -9.42
C LYS A 51 30.51 25.98 -8.29
N ASP A 52 31.56 25.47 -7.66
CA ASP A 52 31.45 24.52 -6.55
C ASP A 52 30.83 25.19 -5.32
N MET A 53 31.22 26.43 -5.01
CA MET A 53 30.61 27.21 -3.93
C MET A 53 29.13 27.47 -4.18
N ILE A 54 28.77 27.99 -5.36
CA ILE A 54 27.36 28.23 -5.72
C ILE A 54 26.57 26.92 -5.73
N GLY A 55 27.15 25.84 -6.24
CA GLY A 55 26.54 24.52 -6.25
C GLY A 55 26.26 23.99 -4.85
N ASN A 56 27.20 24.16 -3.92
CA ASN A 56 27.02 23.74 -2.52
C ASN A 56 25.94 24.55 -1.81
N GLU A 57 25.94 25.88 -1.95
CA GLU A 57 24.93 26.77 -1.37
C GLU A 57 23.53 26.47 -1.92
N LEU A 58 23.41 26.25 -3.24
CA LEU A 58 22.15 25.84 -3.86
C LEU A 58 21.68 24.48 -3.34
N LEU A 59 22.58 23.50 -3.22
CA LEU A 59 22.25 22.19 -2.66
C LEU A 59 21.77 22.27 -1.22
N GLU A 60 22.39 23.13 -0.40
CA GLU A 60 21.99 23.36 0.99
C GLU A 60 20.61 24.05 1.06
N LEU A 61 20.35 25.02 0.19
CA LEU A 61 19.04 25.65 0.06
C LEU A 61 17.97 24.62 -0.36
N PHE A 62 18.24 23.79 -1.36
CA PHE A 62 17.34 22.72 -1.80
C PHE A 62 17.08 21.71 -0.69
N ALA A 63 18.12 21.28 0.02
CA ALA A 63 18.01 20.40 1.18
C ALA A 63 17.12 21.02 2.27
N THR A 64 17.29 22.31 2.55
CA THR A 64 16.48 23.04 3.53
C THR A 64 15.02 23.11 3.11
N MET A 65 14.75 23.40 1.83
CA MET A 65 13.38 23.41 1.28
C MET A 65 12.72 22.03 1.35
N LEU A 66 13.41 20.96 0.94
CA LEU A 66 12.88 19.60 1.01
C LEU A 66 12.65 19.13 2.45
N THR A 67 13.56 19.47 3.37
CA THR A 67 13.40 19.15 4.79
C THR A 67 12.17 19.84 5.36
N ARG A 68 11.93 21.10 4.97
CA ARG A 68 10.72 21.84 5.36
C ARG A 68 9.47 21.18 4.80
N GLU A 69 9.44 20.82 3.52
CA GLU A 69 8.30 20.12 2.92
C GLU A 69 8.01 18.76 3.57
N VAL A 70 9.04 17.96 3.87
CA VAL A 70 8.89 16.70 4.61
C VAL A 70 8.28 16.96 5.99
N LYS A 71 8.75 17.99 6.69
CA LYS A 71 8.21 18.37 8.00
C LYS A 71 6.76 18.82 7.91
N ASP A 72 6.42 19.67 6.94
CA ASP A 72 5.07 20.20 6.72
C ASP A 72 4.10 19.06 6.35
N ALA A 73 4.48 18.20 5.41
CA ALA A 73 3.71 16.99 5.06
C ALA A 73 3.57 16.03 6.26
N SER A 74 4.63 15.85 7.05
CA SER A 74 4.59 14.96 8.22
C SER A 74 3.68 15.49 9.32
N ASN A 75 3.51 16.80 9.45
CA ASN A 75 2.66 17.45 10.46
C ASN A 75 1.20 17.55 10.06
N ASN A 76 0.89 17.28 8.80
CA ASN A 76 -0.46 17.33 8.33
C ASN A 76 -1.28 16.15 8.88
N ALA A 77 -2.46 16.46 9.41
CA ALA A 77 -3.38 15.45 9.94
C ALA A 77 -3.87 14.47 8.86
N GLY A 78 -4.00 14.93 7.60
CA GLY A 78 -4.46 14.09 6.48
C GLY A 78 -3.49 12.96 6.11
N ALA A 79 -2.19 13.14 6.38
CA ALA A 79 -1.18 12.12 6.13
C ALA A 79 -1.10 11.05 7.23
N ARG A 80 -1.64 11.33 8.42
CA ARG A 80 -1.53 10.48 9.61
C ARG A 80 -2.78 9.64 9.79
N LEU A 81 -2.61 8.38 10.18
CA LEU A 81 -3.72 7.54 10.63
C LEU A 81 -3.27 6.70 11.82
N ALA A 82 -3.76 7.08 13.00
CA ALA A 82 -3.52 6.29 14.19
C ALA A 82 -4.19 4.91 14.03
N PRO A 83 -3.56 3.81 14.47
CA PRO A 83 -4.18 2.50 14.42
C PRO A 83 -5.53 2.46 15.16
N GLN A 84 -5.66 3.17 16.28
CA GLN A 84 -6.88 3.23 17.08
C GLN A 84 -8.03 3.96 16.37
N SER A 85 -7.75 4.78 15.35
CA SER A 85 -8.77 5.51 14.59
C SER A 85 -9.19 4.76 13.31
N MET A 86 -8.73 3.52 13.11
CA MET A 86 -9.14 2.72 11.97
C MET A 86 -10.61 2.28 12.14
N THR A 87 -11.47 2.71 11.23
CA THR A 87 -12.86 2.24 11.10
C THR A 87 -13.08 1.67 9.70
N PRO A 88 -14.17 0.90 9.48
CA PRO A 88 -14.45 0.32 8.16
C PRO A 88 -14.64 1.41 7.10
N GLU A 89 -15.25 2.53 7.47
CA GLU A 89 -15.47 3.67 6.60
C GLU A 89 -14.13 4.29 6.19
N VAL A 90 -13.23 4.52 7.15
CA VAL A 90 -11.89 5.07 6.87
C VAL A 90 -11.10 4.15 5.94
N ALA A 91 -11.14 2.83 6.20
CA ALA A 91 -10.47 1.85 5.34
C ALA A 91 -11.06 1.85 3.91
N SER A 92 -12.37 1.99 3.76
CA SER A 92 -13.06 2.01 2.47
C SER A 92 -12.87 3.31 1.68
N GLN A 93 -12.65 4.43 2.37
CA GLN A 93 -12.52 5.76 1.76
C GLN A 93 -11.10 6.07 1.28
N PHE A 94 -10.13 5.24 1.64
CA PHE A 94 -8.75 5.43 1.23
C PHE A 94 -8.57 5.25 -0.27
N ALA A 95 -7.92 6.23 -0.87
CA ALA A 95 -7.54 6.22 -2.27
C ALA A 95 -6.12 6.74 -2.39
N PHE A 96 -5.31 6.06 -3.21
CA PHE A 96 -3.93 6.48 -3.48
C PHE A 96 -3.88 7.88 -4.11
N GLU A 97 -4.87 8.21 -4.94
CA GLU A 97 -5.02 9.49 -5.62
C GLU A 97 -5.21 10.64 -4.64
N LYS A 98 -6.03 10.45 -3.60
CA LYS A 98 -6.21 11.46 -2.55
C LYS A 98 -4.92 11.64 -1.75
N PHE A 99 -4.24 10.53 -1.47
CA PHE A 99 -3.02 10.55 -0.68
C PHE A 99 -1.85 11.19 -1.45
N ILE A 100 -1.73 10.99 -2.76
CA ILE A 100 -0.71 11.68 -3.57
C ILE A 100 -1.06 13.15 -3.79
N HIS A 101 -2.32 13.49 -4.05
CA HIS A 101 -2.76 14.89 -4.16
C HIS A 101 -2.40 15.68 -2.89
N HIS A 102 -2.54 15.05 -1.74
CA HIS A 102 -2.12 15.64 -0.47
C HIS A 102 -0.62 16.00 -0.44
N PHE A 103 0.25 15.14 -0.97
CA PHE A 103 1.67 15.44 -1.11
C PHE A 103 1.94 16.50 -2.18
N GLU A 104 1.19 16.50 -3.28
CA GLU A 104 1.29 17.52 -4.33
C GLU A 104 0.97 18.92 -3.76
N GLU A 105 0.03 19.02 -2.80
CA GLU A 105 -0.31 20.26 -2.09
C GLU A 105 0.71 20.65 -1.01
N THR A 106 1.19 19.70 -0.22
CA THR A 106 2.00 19.98 0.99
C THR A 106 3.51 19.94 0.75
N ALA A 107 3.97 19.17 -0.22
CA ALA A 107 5.37 18.91 -0.52
C ALA A 107 5.65 18.83 -2.04
N PRO A 108 5.31 19.87 -2.82
CA PRO A 108 5.37 19.84 -4.28
C PRO A 108 6.77 19.61 -4.85
N LEU A 109 7.82 20.18 -4.24
CA LEU A 109 9.20 19.97 -4.73
C LEU A 109 9.65 18.54 -4.49
N LEU A 110 9.30 17.97 -3.33
CA LEU A 110 9.59 16.59 -2.99
C LEU A 110 8.89 15.63 -3.96
N VAL A 111 7.60 15.82 -4.23
CA VAL A 111 6.86 14.99 -5.19
C VAL A 111 7.54 15.02 -6.56
N ARG A 112 7.81 16.22 -7.11
CA ARG A 112 8.45 16.37 -8.42
C ARG A 112 9.83 15.72 -8.47
N LEU A 113 10.61 15.81 -7.38
CA LEU A 113 11.91 15.15 -7.29
C LEU A 113 11.75 13.63 -7.36
N ILE A 114 10.86 13.05 -6.55
CA ILE A 114 10.65 11.60 -6.53
C ILE A 114 10.05 11.12 -7.86
N GLU A 115 9.14 11.86 -8.47
CA GLU A 115 8.61 11.56 -9.80
C GLU A 115 9.71 11.51 -10.85
N ARG A 116 10.60 12.52 -10.87
CA ARG A 116 11.76 12.54 -11.78
C ARG A 116 12.68 11.34 -11.55
N LEU A 117 12.97 11.02 -10.29
CA LEU A 117 13.80 9.86 -9.94
C LEU A 117 13.15 8.52 -10.35
N CYS A 118 11.81 8.44 -10.32
CA CYS A 118 11.07 7.26 -10.76
C CYS A 118 10.84 7.20 -12.28
N GLY A 119 11.33 8.19 -13.04
CA GLY A 119 10.99 8.35 -14.47
C GLY A 119 9.48 8.54 -14.68
N ALA A 120 8.76 9.01 -13.67
CA ALA A 120 7.32 9.28 -13.65
C ALA A 120 7.00 10.71 -14.08
N THR A 121 7.97 11.41 -14.68
CA THR A 121 7.78 12.77 -15.21
C THR A 121 6.46 12.78 -15.95
N ALA A 122 5.52 13.58 -15.45
CA ALA A 122 4.21 13.73 -16.04
C ALA A 122 4.42 14.14 -17.51
N THR A 123 4.36 13.17 -18.41
CA THR A 123 4.13 13.37 -19.85
C THR A 123 2.68 13.78 -20.03
N ASN A 124 2.21 14.69 -19.18
CA ASN A 124 0.90 15.27 -19.28
C ASN A 124 0.94 16.29 -20.40
N ALA A 125 0.09 16.03 -21.39
CA ALA A 125 -0.57 17.00 -22.24
C ALA A 125 0.22 17.56 -23.43
N GLN A 126 0.63 16.69 -24.35
CA GLN A 126 0.66 17.08 -25.77
C GLN A 126 0.42 15.97 -26.81
N ASN A 127 0.08 14.74 -26.41
CA ASN A 127 -0.18 13.64 -27.34
C ASN A 127 -1.66 13.24 -27.48
N ASP A 128 -2.59 14.10 -27.06
CA ASP A 128 -3.97 14.00 -27.56
C ASP A 128 -4.04 14.82 -28.87
N ASP A 129 -4.25 14.13 -29.99
CA ASP A 129 -4.71 14.63 -31.30
C ASP A 129 -3.72 15.12 -32.39
N VAL A 130 -2.48 14.61 -32.47
CA VAL A 130 -1.71 14.73 -33.73
C VAL A 130 -1.24 13.37 -34.22
N ASN A 131 -2.14 12.68 -34.91
CA ASN A 131 -1.82 11.61 -35.84
C ASN A 131 -1.16 12.23 -37.08
N VAL A 132 0.09 12.68 -36.95
CA VAL A 132 0.94 13.02 -38.09
C VAL A 132 1.89 11.86 -38.29
N GLU A 133 1.59 11.07 -39.30
CA GLU A 133 2.57 10.23 -39.98
C GLU A 133 3.67 11.15 -40.52
N SER A 134 4.72 11.38 -39.72
CA SER A 134 5.98 11.88 -40.25
C SER A 134 7.02 10.79 -40.10
N GLU A 135 7.21 10.06 -41.19
CA GLU A 135 8.49 9.45 -41.54
C GLU A 135 9.59 10.52 -41.40
N ILE A 136 10.37 10.45 -40.33
CA ILE A 136 11.70 11.05 -40.30
C ILE A 136 12.66 9.96 -39.86
N ASP A 137 13.40 9.55 -40.88
CA ASP A 137 14.56 8.71 -40.87
C ASP A 137 15.78 9.43 -40.25
N GLU A 138 16.69 8.62 -39.74
CA GLU A 138 18.08 8.91 -39.36
C GLU A 138 18.40 9.74 -38.08
N GLY A 139 18.97 9.03 -37.10
CA GLY A 139 20.33 9.37 -36.64
C GLY A 139 20.49 9.76 -35.17
N GLY A 140 20.65 8.77 -34.29
CA GLY A 140 21.30 8.99 -32.98
C GLY A 140 20.78 8.18 -31.80
N GLU A 141 20.60 6.86 -31.94
CA GLU A 141 20.42 6.00 -30.77
C GLU A 141 21.73 5.90 -29.98
N LEU A 142 21.73 6.49 -28.79
CA LEU A 142 22.76 6.29 -27.78
C LEU A 142 22.50 4.94 -27.12
N PHE A 143 23.04 3.89 -27.74
CA PHE A 143 23.11 2.54 -27.19
C PHE A 143 23.83 2.58 -25.84
N PHE A 144 23.10 2.29 -24.76
CA PHE A 144 23.70 1.76 -23.55
C PHE A 144 23.88 0.26 -23.79
N THR A 145 25.06 -0.14 -24.28
CA THR A 145 25.50 -1.53 -24.18
C THR A 145 25.97 -1.75 -22.74
N ASP A 146 25.13 -2.41 -21.94
CA ASP A 146 25.57 -3.07 -20.72
C ASP A 146 26.44 -4.27 -21.15
N GLU A 147 27.73 -4.03 -21.37
CA GLU A 147 28.76 -5.06 -21.34
C GLU A 147 28.99 -5.41 -19.87
N GLU A 148 28.30 -6.45 -19.40
CA GLU A 148 28.64 -7.10 -18.13
C GLU A 148 29.92 -7.91 -18.34
N GLU A 149 31.04 -7.38 -17.84
CA GLU A 149 32.24 -8.15 -17.54
C GLU A 149 31.90 -9.18 -16.46
N GLU A 150 31.79 -10.45 -16.85
CA GLU A 150 31.85 -11.60 -15.94
C GLU A 150 33.27 -11.69 -15.34
N GLU A 151 33.50 -10.94 -14.25
CA GLU A 151 34.58 -11.28 -13.32
C GLU A 151 34.13 -12.45 -12.44
N GLY A 152 34.71 -13.62 -12.73
CA GLY A 152 34.57 -14.82 -11.91
C GLY A 152 35.02 -14.56 -10.47
N ILE A 153 34.08 -14.74 -9.55
CA ILE A 153 34.36 -14.91 -8.12
C ILE A 153 33.89 -16.31 -7.76
N ASP A 154 34.83 -17.24 -7.80
CA ASP A 154 34.80 -18.45 -6.98
C ASP A 154 35.00 -18.02 -5.52
N GLU A 155 34.00 -18.23 -4.67
CA GLU A 155 34.20 -18.69 -3.28
C GLU A 155 32.85 -18.98 -2.58
N GLU A 156 32.58 -20.28 -2.49
CA GLU A 156 31.79 -21.02 -1.48
C GLU A 156 30.99 -20.22 -0.44
N LEU A 157 29.65 -20.20 -0.61
CA LEU A 157 28.70 -20.09 0.50
C LEU A 157 27.41 -20.82 0.13
N SER A 158 27.45 -22.15 0.22
CA SER A 158 26.28 -23.03 0.10
C SER A 158 25.37 -22.86 1.32
N HIS A 159 24.31 -22.07 1.17
CA HIS A 159 23.12 -22.19 2.00
C HIS A 159 21.88 -22.22 1.11
N ASP A 160 21.34 -23.43 0.97
CA ASP A 160 20.12 -23.79 0.27
C ASP A 160 18.99 -22.79 0.54
N MET A 161 18.71 -21.95 -0.46
CA MET A 161 17.41 -21.33 -0.64
C MET A 161 16.83 -21.89 -1.94
N ASN A 162 16.42 -23.14 -1.87
CA ASN A 162 15.50 -23.71 -2.85
C ASN A 162 14.14 -23.02 -2.66
N SER A 163 13.97 -21.84 -3.26
CA SER A 163 12.66 -21.20 -3.38
C SER A 163 11.96 -21.85 -4.57
N GLU A 164 11.45 -23.05 -4.33
CA GLU A 164 10.54 -23.70 -5.26
C GLU A 164 9.30 -22.82 -5.43
N GLU A 165 9.06 -22.46 -6.68
CA GLU A 165 7.85 -21.84 -7.17
C GLU A 165 6.66 -22.70 -6.76
N ALA A 166 6.02 -22.34 -5.64
CA ALA A 166 4.77 -22.92 -5.20
C ALA A 166 3.66 -22.58 -6.22
N ASP A 167 3.55 -23.47 -7.20
CA ASP A 167 2.34 -24.14 -7.63
C ASP A 167 1.08 -23.26 -7.59
N ARG A 168 1.00 -22.35 -8.56
CA ARG A 168 -0.29 -21.80 -9.03
C ARG A 168 -0.81 -22.67 -10.19
N ASN A 169 -0.98 -23.96 -9.95
CA ASN A 169 -1.90 -24.79 -10.74
C ASN A 169 -3.33 -24.53 -10.28
N THR A 170 -3.81 -23.31 -10.48
CA THR A 170 -5.25 -23.03 -10.51
C THR A 170 -5.65 -23.03 -11.97
N GLU A 171 -6.11 -24.19 -12.45
CA GLU A 171 -7.04 -24.37 -13.57
C GLU A 171 -6.97 -23.27 -14.65
N ASP A 172 -5.95 -23.33 -15.49
CA ASP A 172 -5.88 -22.55 -16.74
C ASP A 172 -5.62 -23.48 -17.92
N GLU A 173 -6.43 -24.54 -18.02
CA GLU A 173 -6.46 -25.43 -19.20
C GLU A 173 -7.01 -24.72 -20.46
N GLY A 174 -7.37 -23.43 -20.38
CA GLY A 174 -7.87 -22.62 -21.49
C GLY A 174 -6.81 -21.92 -22.35
N ILE A 175 -5.53 -21.86 -21.92
CA ILE A 175 -4.49 -21.03 -22.57
C ILE A 175 -3.44 -21.85 -23.35
N GLN A 176 -3.73 -23.11 -23.69
CA GLN A 176 -2.78 -23.90 -24.49
C GLN A 176 -2.82 -23.61 -26.01
N ASN A 177 -3.87 -22.94 -26.52
CA ASN A 177 -4.04 -22.67 -27.95
C ASN A 177 -3.79 -21.20 -28.38
N LEU A 178 -3.28 -20.34 -27.50
CA LEU A 178 -2.89 -18.96 -27.88
C LEU A 178 -1.55 -18.98 -28.63
N SER A 179 -1.54 -18.38 -29.83
CA SER A 179 -0.37 -18.30 -30.69
C SER A 179 0.82 -17.67 -29.96
N SER A 180 2.05 -18.06 -30.34
CA SER A 180 3.29 -17.49 -29.77
C SER A 180 3.39 -15.96 -29.94
N VAL A 181 2.61 -15.39 -30.86
CA VAL A 181 2.47 -13.94 -31.09
C VAL A 181 1.58 -13.29 -30.01
N ASP A 182 0.51 -13.96 -29.56
CA ASP A 182 -0.39 -13.46 -28.53
C ASP A 182 0.23 -13.54 -27.13
N LYS A 183 1.04 -14.57 -26.86
CA LYS A 183 1.81 -14.67 -25.60
C LYS A 183 2.82 -13.52 -25.45
N LYS A 184 3.44 -13.07 -26.55
CA LYS A 184 4.34 -11.89 -26.55
C LYS A 184 3.58 -10.57 -26.35
N LYS A 185 2.34 -10.45 -26.84
CA LYS A 185 1.45 -9.29 -26.58
C LYS A 185 0.89 -9.28 -25.16
N ILE A 186 0.55 -10.42 -24.56
CA ILE A 186 0.11 -10.48 -23.15
C ILE A 186 1.27 -10.19 -22.18
N ARG A 187 2.51 -10.54 -22.57
CA ARG A 187 3.73 -10.09 -21.90
C ARG A 187 4.11 -8.63 -22.19
N GLN A 188 3.40 -7.92 -23.08
CA GLN A 188 3.55 -6.47 -23.20
C GLN A 188 3.03 -5.82 -21.92
N ARG A 189 3.97 -5.73 -20.98
CA ARG A 189 4.15 -4.66 -20.01
C ARG A 189 2.83 -4.24 -19.38
N ARG A 190 2.45 -4.94 -18.30
CA ARG A 190 1.83 -4.25 -17.17
C ARG A 190 2.77 -3.11 -16.80
N THR A 191 2.54 -1.95 -17.40
CA THR A 191 3.30 -0.74 -17.12
C THR A 191 3.14 -0.50 -15.64
N ARG A 192 4.25 -0.58 -14.90
CA ARG A 192 4.21 -0.34 -13.46
C ARG A 192 3.60 1.04 -13.25
N ASN A 193 2.55 1.12 -12.45
CA ASN A 193 1.94 2.40 -12.14
C ASN A 193 2.95 3.22 -11.32
N LYS A 194 3.70 4.07 -12.01
CA LYS A 194 4.79 4.86 -11.43
C LYS A 194 4.27 5.78 -10.32
N ARG A 195 3.01 6.21 -10.40
CA ARG A 195 2.36 7.06 -9.40
C ARG A 195 2.26 6.34 -8.05
N ILE A 196 1.85 5.07 -8.04
CA ILE A 196 1.81 4.25 -6.81
C ILE A 196 3.21 4.08 -6.21
N ILE A 197 4.23 3.89 -7.05
CA ILE A 197 5.63 3.78 -6.60
C ILE A 197 6.08 5.08 -5.91
N VAL A 198 5.82 6.23 -6.54
CA VAL A 198 6.12 7.56 -5.98
C VAL A 198 5.41 7.73 -4.63
N THR A 199 4.12 7.40 -4.54
CA THR A 199 3.36 7.47 -3.28
C THR A 199 3.95 6.59 -2.18
N ALA A 200 4.37 5.37 -2.52
CA ALA A 200 5.01 4.45 -1.57
C ALA A 200 6.34 5.01 -1.05
N ILE A 201 7.18 5.57 -1.93
CA ILE A 201 8.46 6.19 -1.54
C ILE A 201 8.22 7.40 -0.63
N LEU A 202 7.26 8.27 -0.96
CA LEU A 202 6.91 9.42 -0.13
C LEU A 202 6.43 9.00 1.26
N SER A 203 5.63 7.93 1.35
CA SER A 203 5.21 7.33 2.61
C SER A 203 6.38 6.80 3.44
N MET A 204 7.36 6.14 2.81
CA MET A 204 8.59 5.69 3.50
C MET A 204 9.42 6.88 4.01
N ILE A 205 9.54 7.96 3.24
CA ILE A 205 10.25 9.17 3.65
C ILE A 205 9.57 9.81 4.87
N LEU A 206 8.23 9.93 4.85
CA LEU A 206 7.48 10.43 6.01
C LEU A 206 7.71 9.58 7.25
N PHE A 207 7.72 8.25 7.11
CA PHE A 207 7.98 7.34 8.22
C PHE A 207 9.40 7.45 8.77
N ALA A 208 10.39 7.66 7.90
CA ALA A 208 11.77 7.88 8.35
C ALA A 208 11.91 9.18 9.16
N HIS A 209 11.09 10.19 8.87
CA HIS A 209 11.13 11.49 9.54
C HIS A 209 10.23 11.58 10.78
N SER A 210 9.17 10.77 10.85
CA SER A 210 8.12 10.87 11.86
C SER A 210 7.90 9.52 12.57
N GLN A 211 7.79 9.53 13.90
CA GLN A 211 7.40 8.35 14.67
C GLN A 211 5.90 7.99 14.53
N TRP A 212 5.13 8.82 13.82
CA TRP A 212 3.70 8.64 13.64
C TRP A 212 3.43 7.76 12.42
N ASN A 213 2.44 6.87 12.56
CA ASN A 213 2.01 6.03 11.45
C ASN A 213 1.29 6.87 10.39
N ASN A 214 1.71 6.72 9.13
CA ASN A 214 1.00 7.36 8.02
C ASN A 214 -0.20 6.51 7.56
N ALA A 215 -1.15 7.14 6.88
CA ALA A 215 -2.39 6.50 6.44
C ALA A 215 -2.14 5.26 5.58
N LEU A 216 -1.23 5.37 4.60
CA LEU A 216 -0.88 4.26 3.73
C LEU A 216 -0.35 3.05 4.52
N GLN A 217 0.58 3.25 5.45
CA GLN A 217 1.15 2.16 6.26
C GLN A 217 0.11 1.44 7.11
N THR A 218 -0.79 2.19 7.75
CA THR A 218 -1.82 1.62 8.61
C THR A 218 -2.79 0.77 7.78
N ILE A 219 -3.14 1.24 6.58
CA ILE A 219 -4.06 0.55 5.66
C ILE A 219 -3.40 -0.67 5.03
N MET A 220 -2.15 -0.56 4.59
CA MET A 220 -1.38 -1.70 4.09
C MET A 220 -1.21 -2.76 5.17
N GLY A 221 -0.92 -2.36 6.42
CA GLY A 221 -0.85 -3.29 7.55
C GLY A 221 -2.17 -4.02 7.79
N TYR A 222 -3.29 -3.29 7.79
CA TYR A 222 -4.63 -3.87 7.90
C TYR A 222 -4.93 -4.85 6.75
N TRP A 223 -4.61 -4.48 5.51
CA TRP A 223 -4.79 -5.32 4.32
C TRP A 223 -3.95 -6.59 4.37
N PHE A 224 -2.66 -6.50 4.70
CA PHE A 224 -1.79 -7.66 4.81
C PHE A 224 -2.27 -8.68 5.84
N ARG A 225 -2.88 -8.20 6.93
CA ARG A 225 -3.48 -9.08 7.91
C ARG A 225 -4.71 -9.81 7.36
N ARG A 226 -5.53 -9.17 6.53
CA ARG A 226 -6.65 -9.83 5.82
C ARG A 226 -6.15 -10.88 4.83
N CYS A 227 -5.02 -10.64 4.17
CA CYS A 227 -4.38 -11.60 3.28
C CYS A 227 -3.59 -12.70 4.00
N ASN A 228 -3.68 -12.81 5.34
CA ASN A 228 -2.92 -13.77 6.14
C ASN A 228 -1.39 -13.72 5.90
N VAL A 229 -0.84 -12.54 5.62
CA VAL A 229 0.60 -12.38 5.41
C VAL A 229 1.37 -12.81 6.68
N PRO A 230 2.42 -13.66 6.56
CA PRO A 230 3.19 -14.11 7.71
C PRO A 230 3.78 -12.96 8.53
N LYS A 231 3.84 -13.11 9.87
CA LYS A 231 4.37 -12.08 10.78
C LYS A 231 5.79 -11.64 10.41
N ARG A 232 6.63 -12.55 9.91
CA ARG A 232 8.00 -12.26 9.46
C ARG A 232 8.02 -11.29 8.28
N VAL A 233 7.13 -11.48 7.30
CA VAL A 233 7.01 -10.58 6.14
C VAL A 233 6.51 -9.21 6.57
N VAL A 234 5.50 -9.16 7.44
CA VAL A 234 5.03 -7.90 8.04
C VAL A 234 6.16 -7.17 8.79
N ALA A 235 6.99 -7.90 9.55
CA ALA A 235 8.12 -7.30 10.26
C ALA A 235 9.15 -6.68 9.30
N VAL A 236 9.46 -7.34 8.18
CA VAL A 236 10.35 -6.79 7.14
C VAL A 236 9.73 -5.56 6.48
N LEU A 237 8.44 -5.61 6.12
CA LEU A 237 7.74 -4.48 5.51
C LEU A 237 7.60 -3.28 6.47
N ASN A 238 7.46 -3.52 7.76
CA ASN A 238 7.49 -2.49 8.79
C ASN A 238 8.87 -1.84 8.90
N GLN A 239 9.95 -2.62 8.84
CA GLN A 239 11.31 -2.08 8.81
C GLN A 239 11.59 -1.25 7.54
N LEU A 240 10.95 -1.57 6.43
CA LEU A 240 11.00 -0.78 5.19
C LEU A 240 10.11 0.48 5.23
N GLY A 241 9.22 0.62 6.23
CA GLY A 241 8.27 1.71 6.29
C GLY A 241 7.11 1.58 5.30
N LEU A 242 6.74 0.36 4.89
CA LEU A 242 5.59 0.10 4.02
C LEU A 242 4.32 -0.28 4.78
N CYS A 243 4.45 -0.79 6.00
CA CYS A 243 3.34 -1.12 6.86
C CYS A 243 3.66 -0.78 8.32
N ILE A 244 2.63 -0.76 9.15
CA ILE A 244 2.79 -0.64 10.61
C ILE A 244 3.25 -1.96 11.26
N SER A 245 3.67 -1.87 12.52
CA SER A 245 4.05 -3.05 13.32
C SER A 245 2.87 -4.01 13.52
N TYR A 246 3.16 -5.29 13.72
CA TYR A 246 2.13 -6.32 13.91
C TYR A 246 1.17 -6.00 15.08
N ASN A 247 1.70 -5.53 16.22
CA ASN A 247 0.88 -5.14 17.37
C ASN A 247 -0.05 -3.95 17.04
N SER A 248 0.45 -2.99 16.25
CA SER A 248 -0.36 -1.88 15.76
C SER A 248 -1.48 -2.36 14.83
N ILE A 249 -1.24 -3.38 14.01
CA ILE A 249 -2.29 -3.99 13.18
C ILE A 249 -3.38 -4.62 14.07
N GLU A 250 -3.00 -5.31 15.14
CA GLU A 250 -3.98 -5.86 16.10
C GLU A 250 -4.80 -4.76 16.77
N THR A 251 -4.16 -3.64 17.13
CA THR A 251 -4.89 -2.46 17.65
C THR A 251 -5.86 -1.88 16.61
N ALA A 252 -5.47 -1.81 15.34
CA ALA A 252 -6.35 -1.36 14.26
C ALA A 252 -7.53 -2.30 14.03
N LEU A 253 -7.32 -3.62 14.12
CA LEU A 253 -8.39 -4.61 14.05
C LEU A 253 -9.36 -4.49 15.22
N GLN A 254 -8.86 -4.27 16.44
CA GLN A 254 -9.70 -4.06 17.62
C GLN A 254 -10.54 -2.78 17.49
N ALA A 255 -9.94 -1.68 17.05
CA ALA A 255 -10.65 -0.44 16.78
C ALA A 255 -11.76 -0.63 15.74
N ASN A 256 -11.44 -1.33 14.64
CA ASN A 256 -12.42 -1.65 13.61
C ASN A 256 -13.57 -2.51 14.16
N SER A 257 -13.26 -3.52 14.98
CA SER A 257 -14.27 -4.37 15.62
C SER A 257 -15.17 -3.59 16.57
N ILE A 258 -14.64 -2.59 17.30
CA ILE A 258 -15.43 -1.74 18.19
C ILE A 258 -16.37 -0.84 17.37
N ALA A 259 -15.87 -0.28 16.26
CA ALA A 259 -16.68 0.51 15.34
C ALA A 259 -17.81 -0.32 14.72
N ASP A 260 -17.51 -1.53 14.23
CA ASP A 260 -18.48 -2.48 13.68
C ASP A 260 -19.55 -2.86 14.71
N GLN A 261 -19.14 -3.13 15.97
CA GLN A 261 -20.08 -3.42 17.06
C GLN A 261 -21.03 -2.26 17.34
N LYS A 262 -20.53 -1.02 17.26
CA LYS A 262 -21.36 0.18 17.47
C LYS A 262 -22.40 0.31 16.35
N VAL A 263 -21.98 0.20 15.09
CA VAL A 263 -22.89 0.25 13.93
C VAL A 263 -23.93 -0.87 14.00
N LEU A 264 -23.51 -2.08 14.37
CA LEU A 264 -24.41 -3.21 14.54
C LEU A 264 -25.42 -2.96 15.65
N ARG A 265 -24.98 -2.46 16.82
CA ARG A 265 -25.85 -2.12 17.95
C ARG A 265 -26.87 -1.05 17.55
N GLU A 266 -26.46 -0.01 16.82
CA GLU A 266 -27.36 1.04 16.34
C GLU A 266 -28.43 0.47 15.40
N LYS A 267 -28.05 -0.42 14.48
CA LYS A 267 -29.01 -1.10 13.58
C LYS A 267 -29.99 -1.98 14.35
N VAL A 268 -29.51 -2.73 15.34
CA VAL A 268 -30.35 -3.59 16.19
C VAL A 268 -31.33 -2.76 17.04
N ILE A 269 -30.86 -1.68 17.68
CA ILE A 269 -31.73 -0.77 18.46
C ILE A 269 -32.73 -0.06 17.55
N GLY A 270 -32.33 0.30 16.33
CA GLY A 270 -33.21 0.84 15.30
C GLY A 270 -34.27 -0.15 14.79
N GLY A 271 -34.30 -1.37 15.34
CA GLY A 271 -35.27 -2.40 14.98
C GLY A 271 -34.99 -3.01 13.61
N GLN A 272 -33.76 -2.97 13.10
CA GLN A 272 -33.42 -3.70 11.87
C GLN A 272 -33.35 -5.21 12.20
N PRO A 273 -34.07 -6.07 11.45
CA PRO A 273 -34.04 -7.50 11.70
C PRO A 273 -32.65 -8.07 11.36
N PHE A 274 -32.21 -9.02 12.18
CA PHE A 274 -30.91 -9.68 12.03
C PHE A 274 -31.02 -11.15 12.42
N GLY A 275 -30.19 -11.98 11.78
CA GLY A 275 -30.04 -13.39 12.10
C GLY A 275 -28.66 -13.67 12.67
N TRP A 276 -28.58 -14.63 13.58
CA TRP A 276 -27.33 -15.23 13.99
C TRP A 276 -27.07 -16.44 13.11
N VAL A 277 -25.88 -16.50 12.53
CA VAL A 277 -25.45 -17.66 11.77
C VAL A 277 -24.21 -18.21 12.43
N TRP A 278 -24.23 -19.51 12.71
CA TRP A 278 -23.07 -20.26 13.14
C TRP A 278 -22.60 -21.09 11.95
N ASP A 279 -21.34 -20.92 11.57
CA ASP A 279 -20.71 -21.70 10.53
C ASP A 279 -19.55 -22.50 11.12
N ASN A 280 -19.44 -23.75 10.70
CA ASN A 280 -18.37 -24.65 11.10
C ASN A 280 -17.30 -24.60 10.01
N LEU A 281 -16.34 -23.71 10.19
CA LEU A 281 -15.22 -23.54 9.28
C LEU A 281 -14.24 -24.69 9.47
N VAL A 282 -14.06 -25.47 8.42
CA VAL A 282 -13.02 -26.49 8.33
C VAL A 282 -11.80 -25.85 7.67
N LEU A 283 -10.83 -25.44 8.49
CA LEU A 283 -9.58 -24.86 8.00
C LEU A 283 -8.53 -25.96 7.86
N LYS A 284 -8.17 -26.26 6.61
CA LYS A 284 -6.99 -27.09 6.32
C LYS A 284 -5.76 -26.18 6.35
N GLU A 285 -4.87 -26.39 7.30
CA GLU A 285 -3.56 -25.75 7.26
C GLU A 285 -2.72 -26.47 6.20
N GLY A 286 -2.52 -25.81 5.05
CA GLY A 286 -1.58 -26.28 4.04
C GLY A 286 -0.17 -26.27 4.61
N LYS A 287 0.49 -27.43 4.61
CA LYS A 287 1.92 -27.55 4.85
C LYS A 287 2.61 -27.67 3.49
N ALA A 288 3.75 -27.00 3.34
CA ALA A 288 4.51 -27.01 2.08
C ALA A 288 4.91 -28.45 1.70
N GLU A 289 5.30 -29.25 2.69
CA GLU A 289 5.57 -30.67 2.54
C GLU A 289 4.86 -31.46 3.65
N GLU A 290 4.08 -32.46 3.24
CA GLU A 290 3.55 -33.45 4.17
C GLU A 290 4.63 -34.50 4.43
N THR A 291 5.09 -34.58 5.67
CA THR A 291 5.87 -35.73 6.14
C THR A 291 5.04 -36.53 7.12
N GLU A 292 5.45 -37.76 7.42
CA GLU A 292 4.75 -38.64 8.35
C GLU A 292 4.56 -37.98 9.73
N MET A 293 5.53 -37.15 10.14
CA MET A 293 5.51 -36.36 11.38
C MET A 293 4.88 -34.97 11.22
N ASN A 294 4.58 -34.56 9.99
CA ASN A 294 4.10 -33.22 9.64
C ASN A 294 2.84 -33.29 8.76
N GLN A 295 1.83 -34.02 9.22
CA GLN A 295 0.55 -34.16 8.52
C GLN A 295 -0.27 -32.86 8.54
N LYS A 296 -1.15 -32.66 7.55
CA LYS A 296 -2.11 -31.55 7.53
C LYS A 296 -3.01 -31.62 8.75
N ASN A 297 -2.94 -30.59 9.59
CA ASN A 297 -3.88 -30.44 10.69
C ASN A 297 -5.18 -29.84 10.16
N LEU A 298 -6.28 -30.53 10.43
CA LEU A 298 -7.62 -30.05 10.15
C LEU A 298 -8.12 -29.32 11.39
N HIS A 299 -8.21 -28.00 11.31
CA HIS A 299 -8.76 -27.19 12.40
C HIS A 299 -10.25 -27.00 12.19
N LEU A 300 -11.05 -27.59 13.07
CA LEU A 300 -12.48 -27.29 13.17
C LEU A 300 -12.64 -26.01 13.98
N LYS A 301 -13.10 -24.93 13.35
CA LYS A 301 -13.39 -23.67 14.03
C LYS A 301 -14.85 -23.30 13.82
N THR A 302 -15.59 -23.08 14.89
CA THR A 302 -16.94 -22.50 14.80
C THR A 302 -16.83 -20.99 14.80
N SER A 303 -17.36 -20.34 13.77
CA SER A 303 -17.47 -18.89 13.69
C SER A 303 -18.95 -18.51 13.78
N ALA A 304 -19.25 -17.45 14.53
CA ALA A 304 -20.58 -16.86 14.56
C ALA A 304 -20.51 -15.50 13.86
N TYR A 305 -21.46 -15.23 12.96
CA TYR A 305 -21.62 -13.93 12.34
C TYR A 305 -23.07 -13.47 12.43
N VAL A 306 -23.24 -12.15 12.45
CA VAL A 306 -24.55 -11.52 12.42
C VAL A 306 -24.86 -11.11 11.00
N HIS A 307 -25.95 -11.64 10.46
CA HIS A 307 -26.43 -11.29 9.13
C HIS A 307 -27.60 -10.32 9.25
N MET A 308 -27.46 -9.11 8.70
CA MET A 308 -28.55 -8.14 8.67
C MET A 308 -29.55 -8.54 7.58
N LEU A 309 -30.79 -8.80 7.99
CA LEU A 309 -31.85 -9.20 7.06
C LEU A 309 -32.41 -7.95 6.40
N HIS A 310 -32.36 -7.90 5.06
CA HIS A 310 -32.95 -6.83 4.27
C HIS A 310 -34.44 -7.10 4.03
N LEU A 311 -35.20 -7.26 5.11
CA LEU A 311 -36.64 -7.42 5.00
C LEU A 311 -37.26 -6.03 4.73
N PRO A 312 -38.12 -5.90 3.71
CA PRO A 312 -38.88 -4.68 3.52
C PRO A 312 -39.70 -4.42 4.80
N LYS A 313 -39.77 -3.15 5.23
CA LYS A 313 -40.62 -2.81 6.37
C LYS A 313 -42.06 -3.24 6.03
N PRO A 314 -42.76 -3.96 6.93
CA PRO A 314 -44.14 -4.34 6.68
C PRO A 314 -44.98 -3.09 6.44
N GLN A 315 -45.90 -3.14 5.48
CA GLN A 315 -46.81 -2.01 5.22
C GLN A 315 -47.62 -1.70 6.49
N GLU A 316 -47.81 -0.40 6.80
CA GLU A 316 -48.39 0.06 8.08
C GLU A 316 -49.78 -0.51 8.40
N SER A 317 -50.55 -0.93 7.39
CA SER A 317 -51.89 -1.52 7.55
C SER A 317 -51.90 -3.03 7.80
N SER A 318 -50.74 -3.69 7.76
CA SER A 318 -50.65 -5.14 7.89
C SER A 318 -50.67 -5.57 9.36
N ARG A 319 -51.23 -6.77 9.63
CA ARG A 319 -51.17 -7.42 10.96
C ARG A 319 -49.72 -7.55 11.46
N GLU A 320 -48.76 -7.63 10.54
CA GLU A 320 -47.33 -7.70 10.80
C GLU A 320 -46.78 -6.40 11.41
N ALA A 321 -47.29 -5.22 11.01
CA ALA A 321 -46.90 -3.94 11.58
C ALA A 321 -47.27 -3.86 13.08
N ILE A 322 -48.45 -4.37 13.46
CA ILE A 322 -48.89 -4.45 14.86
C ILE A 322 -47.97 -5.38 15.67
N VAL A 323 -47.57 -6.52 15.09
CA VAL A 323 -46.62 -7.45 15.73
C VAL A 323 -45.27 -6.76 15.93
N TYR A 324 -44.77 -6.05 14.91
CA TYR A 324 -43.51 -5.33 14.96
C TYR A 324 -43.49 -4.25 16.06
N GLU A 325 -44.55 -3.43 16.12
CA GLU A 325 -44.68 -2.36 17.12
C GLU A 325 -44.74 -2.92 18.55
N ASN A 326 -45.42 -4.07 18.74
CA ASN A 326 -45.47 -4.76 20.02
C ASN A 326 -44.10 -5.31 20.44
N ILE A 327 -43.29 -5.80 19.51
CA ILE A 327 -41.91 -6.24 19.78
C ILE A 327 -41.07 -5.05 20.27
N ILE A 328 -41.12 -3.93 19.54
CA ILE A 328 -40.39 -2.72 19.89
C ILE A 328 -40.80 -2.22 21.28
N LYS A 329 -42.11 -2.05 21.52
CA LYS A 329 -42.67 -1.61 22.82
C LYS A 329 -42.23 -2.51 23.98
N ARG A 330 -42.20 -3.84 23.78
CA ARG A 330 -41.75 -4.78 24.81
C ARG A 330 -40.24 -4.74 25.04
N SER A 331 -39.43 -4.61 23.98
CA SER A 331 -37.98 -4.46 24.13
C SER A 331 -37.60 -3.18 24.88
N ALA A 332 -38.35 -2.09 24.70
CA ALA A 332 -38.16 -0.85 25.44
C ALA A 332 -38.57 -0.97 26.92
N ALA A 333 -39.60 -1.76 27.22
CA ALA A 333 -40.10 -1.94 28.59
C ALA A 333 -39.25 -2.88 29.45
N SER A 334 -38.40 -3.73 28.85
CA SER A 334 -37.56 -4.69 29.60
C SER A 334 -36.20 -4.89 28.92
N PRO A 335 -35.28 -3.93 29.05
CA PRO A 335 -33.93 -4.04 28.51
C PRO A 335 -33.16 -5.15 29.25
N GLY A 336 -33.11 -6.36 28.68
CA GLY A 336 -32.34 -7.48 29.21
C GLY A 336 -32.98 -8.87 29.05
N ILE A 337 -34.28 -8.95 28.76
CA ILE A 337 -34.95 -10.23 28.48
C ILE A 337 -34.90 -10.45 26.96
N GLY A 338 -34.16 -11.47 26.51
CA GLY A 338 -34.05 -11.82 25.10
C GLY A 338 -35.41 -12.03 24.43
N LEU A 339 -35.46 -11.96 23.10
CA LEU A 339 -36.69 -12.16 22.32
C LEU A 339 -37.41 -13.44 22.79
N PRO A 340 -38.69 -13.36 23.21
CA PRO A 340 -39.42 -14.54 23.66
C PRO A 340 -39.48 -15.56 22.52
N ARG A 341 -39.22 -16.85 22.84
CA ARG A 341 -39.21 -17.97 21.87
C ARG A 341 -40.46 -18.05 20.99
N SER A 342 -41.58 -17.47 21.43
CA SER A 342 -42.83 -17.39 20.68
C SER A 342 -42.79 -16.48 19.44
N LEU A 343 -41.72 -15.69 19.25
CA LEU A 343 -41.50 -14.83 18.09
C LEU A 343 -40.54 -15.45 17.06
N ILE A 344 -40.00 -16.63 17.33
CA ILE A 344 -39.33 -17.43 16.31
C ILE A 344 -40.44 -17.90 15.38
N PHE A 345 -40.42 -17.41 14.13
CA PHE A 345 -41.28 -17.95 13.07
C PHE A 345 -41.13 -19.46 13.09
N ARG A 346 -42.15 -20.17 13.57
CA ARG A 346 -42.24 -21.60 13.32
C ARG A 346 -42.52 -21.68 11.83
N GLU A 347 -41.59 -22.22 11.06
CA GLU A 347 -41.95 -22.80 9.77
C GLU A 347 -43.07 -23.80 10.09
N ASP A 348 -44.28 -23.47 9.68
CA ASP A 348 -45.40 -24.37 9.79
C ASP A 348 -44.99 -25.63 9.01
N ALA A 349 -44.76 -26.72 9.75
CA ALA A 349 -44.42 -28.01 9.19
C ALA A 349 -45.62 -28.47 8.34
N HIS A 350 -45.45 -28.37 7.02
CA HIS A 350 -46.37 -28.96 6.04
C HIS A 350 -46.17 -30.47 5.95
#